data_AF-A0A7X6JN61-F1
#
_entry.id   AF-A0A7X6JN61-F1
#
_cell.length_a   1.000
_cell.length_b   1.000
_cell.length_c   1.000
_cell.angle_alpha   90.00
_cell.angle_beta   90.00
_cell.angle_gamma   90.00
#
_symmetry.space_group_name_H-M   'P 1'
#
loop_
_entity.id
_entity.type
_entity.pdbx_description
1 polymer ?
#
loop_
_entity_poly.entity_id
_entity_poly.type
_entity_poly.pdbx_seq_one_letter_code
_entity_poly.pdbx_strand_id
1 'polypeptide(L)'
;MFYKKKNATQFVYRNLKSLEKKGIIKALKNTNTKATIFCFPVQNQGTGDKKIAARDYENNHQLIVERLQEKIRLYKAEMLTSVGETEAYSEWVAEMPELAHDVKSHYQHTRDQAKLMLGKVKGFERLLAQYKAQTQT
;
A
#
# COMPACT_ATOMS: atom_id res chain seq x y z
N MET A 1 0.82 -28.08 -27.09
CA MET A 1 -0.33 -28.43 -26.23
C MET A 1 -0.86 -27.13 -25.62
N PHE A 2 -1.86 -26.51 -26.25
CA PHE A 2 -2.34 -25.19 -25.84
C PHE A 2 -3.30 -25.34 -24.64
N TYR A 3 -2.93 -24.73 -23.51
CA TYR A 3 -3.79 -24.66 -22.33
C TYR A 3 -5.15 -24.09 -22.72
N LYS A 4 -6.21 -24.89 -22.53
CA LYS A 4 -7.60 -24.48 -22.75
C LYS A 4 -7.90 -23.33 -21.78
N LYS A 5 -7.75 -22.09 -22.25
CA LYS A 5 -7.98 -20.86 -21.48
C LYS A 5 -9.41 -20.95 -20.96
N LYS A 6 -9.58 -21.18 -19.65
CA LYS A 6 -10.91 -21.22 -19.05
C LYS A 6 -11.53 -19.85 -19.29
N ASN A 7 -12.73 -19.84 -19.87
CA ASN A 7 -13.43 -18.61 -20.18
C ASN A 7 -13.55 -17.81 -18.86
N ALA A 8 -13.05 -16.56 -18.84
CA ALA A 8 -13.03 -15.73 -17.64
C ALA A 8 -14.42 -15.64 -16.99
N THR A 9 -15.48 -15.65 -17.80
CA THR A 9 -16.87 -15.69 -17.35
C THR A 9 -17.18 -16.94 -16.53
N GLN A 10 -16.71 -18.13 -16.94
CA GLN A 10 -16.91 -19.37 -16.18
C GLN A 10 -16.13 -19.37 -14.86
N PHE A 11 -14.92 -18.80 -14.87
CA PHE A 11 -14.11 -18.65 -13.67
C PHE A 11 -14.82 -17.72 -12.65
N VAL A 12 -15.27 -16.56 -13.10
CA VAL A 12 -16.03 -15.60 -12.28
C VAL A 12 -17.30 -16.26 -11.74
N TYR A 13 -18.10 -16.92 -12.59
CA TYR A 13 -19.34 -17.57 -12.19
C TYR A 13 -19.14 -18.67 -11.14
N ARG A 14 -18.13 -19.53 -11.28
CA ARG A 14 -17.80 -20.55 -10.27
C ARG A 14 -17.44 -19.95 -8.93
N ASN A 15 -16.69 -18.85 -8.93
CA ASN A 15 -16.33 -18.16 -7.69
C ASN A 15 -17.56 -17.53 -7.03
N LEU A 16 -18.43 -16.85 -7.81
CA LEU A 16 -19.71 -16.33 -7.31
C LEU A 16 -20.59 -17.42 -6.70
N LYS A 17 -20.72 -18.58 -7.37
CA LYS A 17 -21.44 -19.74 -6.81
C LYS A 17 -20.81 -20.30 -5.53
N SER A 18 -19.48 -20.31 -5.44
CA SER A 18 -18.78 -20.72 -4.22
C SER A 18 -19.07 -19.76 -3.06
N LEU A 19 -19.04 -18.45 -3.32
CA LEU A 19 -19.36 -17.40 -2.34
C LEU A 19 -20.83 -17.46 -1.89
N GLU A 20 -21.76 -17.76 -2.81
CA GLU A 20 -23.17 -17.96 -2.49
C GLU A 20 -23.36 -19.16 -1.56
N LYS A 21 -22.73 -20.31 -1.87
CA LYS A 21 -22.76 -21.50 -1.00
C LYS A 21 -22.18 -21.23 0.39
N LYS A 22 -21.20 -20.35 0.50
CA LYS A 22 -20.61 -19.91 1.78
C LYS A 22 -21.46 -18.86 2.51
N GLY A 23 -22.58 -18.41 1.93
CA GLY A 23 -23.46 -17.40 2.53
C GLY A 23 -22.91 -15.96 2.49
N ILE A 24 -21.82 -15.71 1.77
CA ILE A 24 -21.16 -14.39 1.70
C ILE A 24 -21.93 -13.45 0.76
N ILE A 25 -22.54 -14.00 -0.29
CA ILE A 25 -23.36 -13.25 -1.26
C ILE A 25 -24.72 -13.92 -1.44
N LYS A 26 -25.71 -13.15 -1.87
CA LYS A 26 -27.05 -13.62 -2.23
C LYS A 26 -27.23 -13.53 -3.75
N ALA A 27 -27.77 -14.58 -4.35
CA ALA A 27 -28.24 -14.51 -5.73
C ALA A 27 -29.68 -14.00 -5.76
N LEU A 28 -29.90 -12.90 -6.46
CA LEU A 28 -31.21 -12.34 -6.78
C LEU A 28 -31.64 -12.86 -8.15
N LYS A 29 -32.80 -13.50 -8.18
CA LYS A 29 -33.47 -13.87 -9.42
C LYS A 29 -34.57 -12.85 -9.66
N ASN A 30 -34.43 -12.05 -10.71
CA ASN A 30 -35.48 -11.12 -11.12
C ASN A 30 -36.53 -11.91 -11.94
N THR A 31 -37.81 -11.72 -11.68
CA THR A 31 -38.90 -12.38 -12.42
C THR A 31 -39.08 -11.81 -13.83
N ASN A 32 -38.61 -10.58 -14.08
CA ASN A 32 -38.74 -9.90 -15.37
C ASN A 32 -37.54 -10.11 -16.31
N THR A 33 -36.41 -10.63 -15.83
CA THR A 33 -35.24 -10.89 -16.68
C THR A 33 -34.58 -12.23 -16.33
N LYS A 34 -34.09 -12.96 -17.33
CA LYS A 34 -33.39 -14.25 -17.15
C LYS A 34 -32.00 -14.10 -16.48
N ALA A 35 -31.61 -12.90 -16.06
CA ALA A 35 -30.30 -12.63 -15.49
C ALA A 35 -30.26 -12.95 -13.99
N THR A 36 -29.22 -13.67 -13.57
CA THR A 36 -28.91 -13.87 -12.14
C THR A 36 -27.98 -12.77 -11.69
N ILE A 37 -28.41 -11.95 -10.73
CA ILE A 37 -27.60 -10.88 -10.16
C ILE A 37 -27.06 -11.36 -8.81
N PHE A 38 -25.77 -11.23 -8.58
CA PHE A 38 -25.16 -11.55 -7.30
C PHE A 38 -24.91 -10.25 -6.54
N CYS A 39 -25.43 -10.17 -5.31
CA CYS A 39 -25.25 -9.03 -4.45
C CYS A 39 -24.64 -9.46 -3.12
N PHE A 40 -23.74 -8.64 -2.59
CA PHE A 40 -23.42 -8.73 -1.18
C PHE A 40 -24.67 -8.32 -0.38
N PRO A 41 -25.04 -9.06 0.67
CA PRO A 41 -26.14 -8.65 1.53
C PRO A 41 -25.77 -7.29 2.12
N VAL A 42 -26.51 -6.25 1.73
CA VAL A 42 -26.51 -4.99 2.47
C VAL A 42 -27.13 -5.31 3.81
N GLN A 43 -26.30 -5.30 4.84
CA GLN A 43 -26.73 -5.45 6.22
C GLN A 43 -27.58 -4.23 6.60
N ASN A 44 -28.89 -4.33 6.36
CA ASN A 44 -29.86 -3.54 7.09
C ASN A 44 -30.07 -4.24 8.44
N GLN A 45 -29.36 -3.80 9.48
CA GLN A 45 -29.85 -3.98 10.84
C GLN A 45 -30.12 -2.62 11.45
N GLY A 46 -31.31 -2.49 12.03
CA GLY A 46 -31.61 -1.43 12.97
C GLY A 46 -30.46 -1.30 13.96
N THR A 47 -29.94 -0.08 14.06
CA THR A 47 -29.15 0.50 15.17
C THR A 47 -27.88 -0.22 15.68
N GLY A 48 -27.53 -1.42 15.22
CA GLY A 48 -26.33 -2.18 15.63
C GLY A 48 -25.18 -2.21 14.61
N ASP A 49 -25.48 -2.29 13.30
CA ASP A 49 -24.47 -2.60 12.26
C ASP A 49 -23.59 -1.42 11.83
N LYS A 50 -24.03 -0.17 12.05
CA LYS A 50 -23.18 1.00 11.80
C LYS A 50 -21.90 0.99 12.62
N LYS A 51 -21.91 0.36 13.81
CA LYS A 51 -20.74 0.30 14.69
C LYS A 51 -19.67 -0.69 14.23
N ILE A 52 -20.07 -1.79 13.57
CA ILE A 52 -19.14 -2.84 13.12
C ILE A 52 -18.44 -2.41 11.83
N ALA A 53 -19.20 -1.89 10.85
CA ALA A 53 -18.61 -1.38 9.60
C ALA A 53 -17.75 -0.13 9.82
N ALA A 54 -18.14 0.76 10.75
CA ALA A 54 -17.30 1.87 11.19
C ALA A 54 -16.03 1.38 11.89
N ARG A 55 -16.13 0.37 12.78
CA ARG A 55 -14.95 -0.25 13.43
C ARG A 55 -14.01 -0.88 12.41
N ASP A 56 -14.50 -1.60 11.43
CA ASP A 56 -13.67 -2.27 10.43
C ASP A 56 -12.99 -1.25 9.50
N TYR A 57 -13.70 -0.17 9.14
CA TYR A 57 -13.13 0.96 8.40
C TYR A 57 -12.07 1.71 9.23
N GLU A 58 -12.37 2.00 10.49
CA GLU A 58 -11.48 2.70 11.43
C GLU A 58 -10.24 1.86 11.76
N ASN A 59 -10.39 0.54 11.95
CA ASN A 59 -9.28 -0.40 12.11
C ASN A 59 -8.39 -0.46 10.87
N ASN A 60 -8.97 -0.49 9.67
CA ASN A 60 -8.20 -0.48 8.42
C ASN A 60 -7.52 0.88 8.18
N HIS A 61 -8.20 1.97 8.53
CA HIS A 61 -7.64 3.32 8.47
C HIS A 61 -6.44 3.48 9.40
N GLN A 62 -6.59 3.05 10.65
CA GLN A 62 -5.55 3.05 11.66
C GLN A 62 -4.36 2.20 11.21
N LEU A 63 -4.61 1.00 10.67
CA LEU A 63 -3.57 0.15 10.10
C LEU A 63 -2.81 0.84 8.96
N ILE A 64 -3.51 1.55 8.06
CA ILE A 64 -2.87 2.30 6.97
C ILE A 64 -1.99 3.43 7.52
N VAL A 65 -2.50 4.19 8.48
CA VAL A 65 -1.76 5.27 9.16
C VAL A 65 -0.49 4.74 9.82
N GLU A 66 -0.57 3.64 10.57
CA GLU A 66 0.57 3.01 11.23
C GLU A 66 1.60 2.51 10.21
N ARG A 67 1.16 1.89 9.11
CA ARG A 67 2.05 1.43 8.04
C ARG A 67 2.77 2.59 7.35
N LEU A 68 2.08 3.70 7.11
CA LEU A 68 2.69 4.90 6.54
C LEU A 68 3.73 5.51 7.50
N GLN A 69 3.40 5.62 8.79
CA GLN A 69 4.33 6.12 9.80
C GLN A 69 5.58 5.24 9.90
N GLU A 70 5.42 3.93 9.88
CA GLU A 70 6.57 3.01 9.91
C GLU A 70 7.43 3.15 8.65
N LYS A 71 6.82 3.24 7.46
CA LYS A 71 7.57 3.50 6.22
C LYS A 71 8.33 4.83 6.28
N ILE A 72 7.72 5.89 6.79
CA ILE A 72 8.38 7.20 6.96
C ILE A 72 9.58 7.07 7.89
N ARG A 73 9.40 6.40 9.04
CA ARG A 73 10.47 6.19 10.03
C ARG A 73 11.65 5.42 9.43
N LEU A 74 11.36 4.31 8.74
CA LEU A 74 12.38 3.47 8.08
C LEU A 74 13.18 4.26 7.04
N TYR A 75 12.51 4.97 6.12
CA TYR A 75 13.21 5.70 5.08
C TYR A 75 13.93 6.95 5.58
N LYS A 76 13.47 7.57 6.69
CA LYS A 76 14.25 8.63 7.37
C LYS A 76 15.55 8.08 7.94
N ALA A 77 15.52 6.91 8.58
CA ALA A 77 16.73 6.27 9.10
C ALA A 77 17.70 5.92 7.97
N GLU A 78 17.22 5.27 6.90
CA GLU A 78 18.04 4.92 5.73
C GLU A 78 18.65 6.16 5.05
N MET A 79 17.86 7.23 4.90
CA MET A 79 18.35 8.52 4.38
C MET A 79 19.49 9.08 5.24
N LEU A 80 19.34 9.06 6.57
CA LEU A 80 20.38 9.57 7.49
C LEU A 80 21.65 8.73 7.43
N THR A 81 21.53 7.40 7.34
CA THR A 81 22.68 6.52 7.10
C THR A 81 23.40 6.90 5.81
N SER A 82 22.66 7.09 4.71
CA SER A 82 23.26 7.53 3.44
C SER A 82 23.92 8.91 3.54
N VAL A 83 23.34 9.85 4.29
CA VAL A 83 23.96 11.16 4.54
C VAL A 83 25.28 10.99 5.31
N GLY A 84 25.29 10.22 6.39
CA GLY A 84 26.51 9.97 7.17
C GLY A 84 27.61 9.28 6.35
N GLU A 85 27.26 8.34 5.49
CA GLU A 85 28.21 7.74 4.53
C GLU A 85 28.79 8.79 3.57
N THR A 86 27.97 9.71 3.03
CA THR A 86 28.48 10.78 2.14
C THR A 86 29.38 11.77 2.88
N GLU A 87 29.12 12.03 4.16
CA GLU A 87 29.97 12.85 5.02
C GLU A 87 31.31 12.15 5.25
N ALA A 88 31.31 10.86 5.63
CA ALA A 88 32.52 10.06 5.82
C ALA A 88 33.40 10.02 4.55
N TYR A 89 32.80 9.87 3.36
CA TYR A 89 33.54 9.92 2.10
C TYR A 89 34.13 11.32 1.84
N SER A 90 33.42 12.38 2.21
CA SER A 90 33.91 13.76 2.03
C SER A 90 35.08 14.06 2.97
N GLU A 91 34.98 13.62 4.23
CA GLU A 91 36.07 13.71 5.22
C GLU A 91 37.30 12.93 4.76
N TRP A 92 37.11 11.70 4.28
CA TRP A 92 38.22 10.88 3.79
C TRP A 92 38.93 11.51 2.58
N VAL A 93 38.19 12.10 1.64
CA VAL A 93 38.79 12.80 0.50
C VAL A 93 39.50 14.09 0.92
N ALA A 94 39.06 14.75 1.99
CA ALA A 94 39.76 15.89 2.55
C ALA A 94 41.09 15.48 3.21
N GLU A 95 41.14 14.31 3.85
CA GLU A 95 42.35 13.75 4.46
C GLU A 95 43.32 13.17 3.43
N MET A 96 42.79 12.48 2.41
CA MET A 96 43.56 11.75 1.38
C MET A 96 43.08 12.12 -0.03
N PRO A 97 43.41 13.33 -0.55
CA PRO A 97 42.90 13.81 -1.84
C PRO A 97 43.25 12.91 -3.03
N GLU A 98 44.36 12.17 -2.96
CA GLU A 98 44.80 11.22 -3.98
C GLU A 98 43.82 10.06 -4.19
N LEU A 99 43.03 9.71 -3.16
CA LEU A 99 42.03 8.63 -3.21
C LEU A 99 40.65 9.10 -3.69
N ALA A 100 40.51 10.36 -4.10
CA ALA A 100 39.23 10.93 -4.53
C ALA A 100 38.59 10.15 -5.69
N HIS A 101 39.41 9.60 -6.60
CA HIS A 101 38.91 8.81 -7.72
C HIS A 101 38.24 7.51 -7.25
N ASP A 102 38.83 6.85 -6.25
CA ASP A 102 38.39 5.54 -5.76
C ASP A 102 37.04 5.63 -5.04
N VAL A 103 36.80 6.73 -4.33
CA VAL A 103 35.58 6.92 -3.53
C VAL A 103 34.46 7.60 -4.31
N LYS A 104 34.77 8.23 -5.45
CA LYS A 104 33.80 9.02 -6.24
C LYS A 104 32.53 8.25 -6.58
N SER A 105 32.65 6.99 -6.99
CA SER A 105 31.51 6.14 -7.35
C SER A 105 30.60 5.88 -6.14
N HIS A 106 31.20 5.52 -5.00
CA HIS A 106 30.49 5.27 -3.74
C HIS A 106 29.79 6.53 -3.24
N TYR A 107 30.48 7.67 -3.23
CA TYR A 107 29.90 8.96 -2.86
C TYR A 107 28.69 9.31 -3.73
N GLN A 108 28.82 9.21 -5.06
CA GLN A 108 27.73 9.52 -5.98
C GLN A 108 26.53 8.61 -5.75
N HIS A 109 26.76 7.30 -5.62
CA HIS A 109 25.70 6.33 -5.37
C HIS A 109 24.95 6.64 -4.08
N THR A 110 25.67 6.76 -2.96
CA THR A 110 25.05 6.99 -1.66
C THR A 110 24.34 8.34 -1.60
N ARG A 111 24.90 9.39 -2.20
CA ARG A 111 24.23 10.70 -2.30
C ARG A 111 22.91 10.60 -3.06
N ASP A 112 22.88 9.83 -4.14
CA ASP A 112 21.67 9.65 -4.93
C ASP A 112 20.65 8.74 -4.20
N GLN A 113 21.11 7.78 -3.38
CA GLN A 113 20.25 7.04 -2.44
C GLN A 113 19.61 7.96 -1.40
N ALA A 114 20.37 8.88 -0.79
CA ALA A 114 19.82 9.85 0.16
C ALA A 114 18.68 10.67 -0.48
N LYS A 115 18.86 11.15 -1.71
CA LYS A 115 17.82 11.87 -2.47
C LYS A 115 16.60 10.99 -2.75
N LEU A 116 16.81 9.73 -3.14
CA LEU A 116 15.74 8.78 -3.38
C LEU A 116 14.91 8.54 -2.11
N MET A 117 15.57 8.30 -0.97
CA MET A 117 14.88 8.10 0.31
C MET A 117 14.14 9.35 0.76
N LEU A 118 14.71 10.55 0.58
CA LEU A 118 14.00 11.81 0.82
C LEU A 118 12.73 11.93 -0.02
N GLY A 119 12.81 11.55 -1.31
CA GLY A 119 11.65 11.51 -2.20
C GLY A 119 10.56 10.57 -1.69
N LYS A 120 10.93 9.36 -1.24
CA LYS A 120 10.01 8.40 -0.62
C LYS A 120 9.37 8.95 0.65
N VAL A 121 10.17 9.53 1.56
CA VAL A 121 9.69 10.17 2.80
C VAL A 121 8.62 11.21 2.48
N LYS A 122 8.90 12.15 1.58
CA LYS A 122 7.94 13.19 1.18
C LYS A 122 6.68 12.61 0.54
N GLY A 123 6.82 11.53 -0.24
CA GLY A 123 5.68 10.81 -0.81
C GLY A 123 4.76 10.23 0.26
N PHE A 124 5.32 9.51 1.24
CA PHE A 124 4.55 8.90 2.32
C PHE A 124 3.99 9.94 3.30
N GLU A 125 4.70 11.03 3.58
CA GLU A 125 4.18 12.15 4.40
C GLU A 125 2.95 12.79 3.76
N ARG A 126 2.93 12.98 2.44
CA ARG A 126 1.75 13.46 1.71
C ARG A 126 0.58 12.50 1.78
N LEU A 127 0.82 11.20 1.60
CA LEU A 127 -0.21 10.17 1.75
C LEU A 127 -0.76 10.17 3.18
N LEU A 128 0.11 10.21 4.19
CA LEU A 128 -0.28 10.25 5.59
C LEU A 128 -1.18 11.46 5.90
N ALA A 129 -0.84 12.65 5.36
CA ALA A 129 -1.66 13.84 5.51
C ALA A 129 -3.06 13.67 4.87
N GLN A 130 -3.13 13.06 3.67
CA GLN A 130 -4.41 12.78 3.00
C GLN A 130 -5.28 11.82 3.82
N TYR A 131 -4.71 10.72 4.32
CA TYR A 131 -5.46 9.77 5.15
C TYR A 131 -5.94 10.44 6.45
N LYS A 132 -5.08 11.18 7.16
CA LYS A 132 -5.49 11.89 8.38
C LYS A 132 -6.58 12.96 8.16
N ALA A 133 -6.62 13.58 6.97
CA ALA A 133 -7.65 14.55 6.63
C ALA A 133 -9.01 13.89 6.35
N GLN A 134 -9.01 12.68 5.76
CA GLN A 134 -10.23 11.91 5.48
C GLN A 134 -10.97 11.43 6.74
N THR A 135 -10.31 11.41 7.90
CA THR A 135 -10.90 11.06 9.19
C THR A 135 -11.49 12.27 9.95
N GLN A 136 -11.29 13.50 9.47
CA GLN A 136 -11.80 14.74 10.10
C GLN A 136 -13.08 15.30 9.44
N THR A 137 -13.64 14.60 8.45
CA THR A 137 -14.88 14.99 7.75
C THR A 137 -15.95 13.93 7.98
#